data_AF-A0A947DWY2-F1
#
_entry.id   AF-A0A947DWY2-F1
#
_cell.length_a   1.000
_cell.length_b   1.000
_cell.length_c   1.000
_cell.angle_alpha   90.00
_cell.angle_beta   90.00
_cell.angle_gamma   90.00
#
_symmetry.space_group_name_H-M   'P 1'
#
loop_
_entity.id
_entity.type
_entity.pdbx_description
1 polymer ?
#
loop_
_entity_poly.entity_id
_entity_poly.type
_entity_poly.pdbx_seq_one_letter_code
_entity_poly.pdbx_strand_id
1 'polypeptide(L)'
;QLAAIPLIAASAPVWVILAAGFCVNLRFVVFSAHLRSYVMHLPRWVRLLAGYLSTDMTYVLFVRRFSQPPVSAGQRQAQLAYLAGNGSLNWLSWQVSSLLGIALAQWVPASWGLGFAGILALIGMSCSLASTTMRRVSAGVAGAAAVAAFAMPFKLNIVVAIAAAVALCLMLESPAPPDRRPHA
;
A
#
# COMPACT_ATOMS: atom_id res chain seq x y z
N GLN A 1 2.69 -5.54 7.17
CA GLN A 1 3.83 -5.48 8.12
C GLN A 1 4.26 -4.05 8.42
N LEU A 2 4.62 -3.24 7.41
CA LEU A 2 5.10 -1.86 7.62
C LEU A 2 4.15 -0.95 8.40
N ALA A 3 2.83 -1.12 8.29
CA ALA A 3 1.84 -0.37 9.08
C ALA A 3 1.65 -0.91 10.50
N ALA A 4 1.92 -2.20 10.74
CA ALA A 4 1.66 -2.86 12.03
C ALA A 4 2.87 -2.79 12.97
N ILE A 5 4.10 -2.88 12.44
CA ILE A 5 5.34 -2.88 13.23
C ILE A 5 5.48 -1.61 14.09
N PRO A 6 5.23 -0.39 13.57
CA PRO A 6 5.28 0.82 14.39
C PRO A 6 4.21 0.84 15.49
N LEU A 7 3.02 0.31 15.20
CA LEU A 7 1.92 0.23 16.18
C LEU A 7 2.21 -0.78 17.29
N ILE A 8 2.83 -1.91 16.95
CA ILE A 8 3.31 -2.92 17.90
C ILE A 8 4.43 -2.34 18.77
N ALA A 9 5.41 -1.66 18.17
CA ALA A 9 6.49 -0.98 18.89
C ALA A 9 5.96 0.15 19.80
N ALA A 10 4.84 0.77 19.40
CA ALA A 10 4.13 1.75 20.21
C ALA A 10 3.23 1.13 21.30
N SER A 11 3.16 -0.20 21.42
CA SER A 11 2.27 -0.92 22.35
C SER A 11 0.79 -0.53 22.19
N ALA A 12 0.35 -0.28 20.96
CA ALA A 12 -1.04 0.03 20.66
C ALA A 12 -1.95 -1.19 20.93
N PRO A 13 -3.25 -0.99 21.24
CA PRO A 13 -4.19 -2.09 21.42
C PRO A 13 -4.26 -2.98 20.19
N VAL A 14 -4.35 -4.30 20.40
CA VAL A 14 -4.35 -5.31 19.32
C VAL A 14 -5.45 -5.02 18.29
N TRP A 15 -6.63 -4.60 18.72
CA TRP A 15 -7.74 -4.28 17.81
C TRP A 15 -7.43 -3.09 16.88
N VAL A 16 -6.65 -2.10 17.33
CA VAL A 16 -6.21 -0.95 16.51
C VAL A 16 -5.21 -1.41 15.45
N ILE A 17 -4.26 -2.26 15.86
CA ILE A 17 -3.27 -2.86 14.95
C ILE A 17 -3.98 -3.65 13.86
N LEU A 18 -4.97 -4.45 14.24
CA LEU A 18 -5.79 -5.23 13.31
C LEU A 18 -6.62 -4.33 12.39
N ALA A 19 -7.27 -3.29 12.92
CA ALA A 19 -8.07 -2.36 12.13
C ALA A 19 -7.21 -1.57 11.12
N ALA A 20 -6.08 -1.00 11.56
CA ALA A 20 -5.15 -0.29 10.69
C ALA A 20 -4.56 -1.24 9.63
N GLY A 21 -4.16 -2.45 10.04
CA GLY A 21 -3.72 -3.50 9.14
C GLY A 21 -4.77 -3.84 8.10
N PHE A 22 -6.02 -4.06 8.52
CA PHE A 22 -7.13 -4.37 7.63
C PHE A 22 -7.40 -3.23 6.63
N CYS A 23 -7.52 -1.99 7.10
CA CYS A 23 -7.74 -0.82 6.25
C CYS A 23 -6.67 -0.65 5.18
N VAL A 24 -5.38 -0.79 5.52
CA VAL A 24 -4.29 -0.70 4.54
C VAL A 24 -4.35 -1.85 3.53
N ASN A 25 -4.79 -3.04 3.95
CA ASN A 25 -4.90 -4.20 3.07
C ASN A 25 -6.20 -4.22 2.24
N LEU A 26 -7.21 -3.40 2.53
CA LEU A 26 -8.43 -3.29 1.71
C LEU A 26 -8.13 -2.99 0.23
N ARG A 27 -7.01 -2.33 -0.06
CA ARG A 27 -6.52 -2.12 -1.44
C ARG A 27 -6.45 -3.43 -2.25
N PHE A 28 -6.03 -4.52 -1.62
CA PHE A 28 -5.90 -5.82 -2.28
C PHE A 28 -7.28 -6.43 -2.56
N VAL A 29 -8.29 -6.13 -1.73
CA VAL A 29 -9.69 -6.52 -1.98
C VAL A 29 -10.22 -5.78 -3.20
N VAL A 30 -9.99 -4.47 -3.29
CA VAL A 30 -10.38 -3.65 -4.45
C VAL A 30 -9.69 -4.13 -5.73
N PHE A 31 -8.38 -4.38 -5.68
CA PHE A 31 -7.63 -4.92 -6.83
C PHE A 31 -8.15 -6.29 -7.24
N SER A 32 -8.44 -7.18 -6.28
CA SER A 32 -8.99 -8.50 -6.55
C SER A 32 -10.38 -8.42 -7.21
N ALA A 33 -11.23 -7.50 -6.76
CA ALA A 33 -12.53 -7.26 -7.36
C ALA A 33 -12.41 -6.74 -8.80
N HIS A 34 -11.45 -5.85 -9.07
CA HIS A 34 -11.25 -5.29 -10.41
C HIS A 34 -10.58 -6.28 -11.37
N LEU A 35 -9.57 -7.02 -10.91
CA LEU A 35 -8.90 -8.07 -11.69
C LEU A 35 -9.80 -9.29 -11.94
N ARG A 36 -10.89 -9.44 -11.20
CA ARG A 36 -11.86 -10.54 -11.35
C ARG A 36 -12.27 -10.74 -12.80
N SER A 37 -12.68 -9.68 -13.51
CA SER A 37 -13.11 -9.77 -14.92
C SER A 37 -11.99 -10.24 -15.86
N TYR A 38 -10.73 -10.00 -15.51
CA TYR A 38 -9.55 -10.38 -16.28
C TYR A 38 -9.11 -11.82 -16.03
N VAL A 39 -9.26 -12.35 -14.81
CA VAL A 39 -8.70 -13.67 -14.42
C VAL A 39 -9.74 -14.75 -14.10
N MET A 40 -11.04 -14.44 -14.15
CA MET A 40 -12.12 -15.40 -13.83
C MET A 40 -12.13 -16.67 -14.68
N HIS A 41 -11.61 -16.61 -15.91
CA HIS A 41 -11.55 -17.74 -16.83
C HIS A 41 -10.43 -18.75 -16.51
N LEU A 42 -9.58 -18.46 -15.51
CA LEU A 42 -8.42 -19.27 -15.15
C LEU A 42 -8.69 -20.23 -13.97
N PRO A 43 -7.94 -21.35 -13.88
CA PRO A 43 -7.98 -22.25 -12.73
C PRO A 43 -7.56 -21.53 -11.44
N ARG A 44 -8.11 -21.98 -10.30
CA ARG A 44 -7.99 -21.29 -9.00
C ARG A 44 -6.54 -21.04 -8.57
N TRP A 45 -5.61 -21.95 -8.86
CA TRP A 45 -4.20 -21.81 -8.50
C TRP A 45 -3.50 -20.67 -9.24
N VAL A 46 -3.78 -20.50 -10.53
CA VAL A 46 -3.23 -19.38 -11.31
C VAL A 46 -3.81 -18.05 -10.83
N ARG A 47 -5.09 -18.04 -10.42
CA ARG A 47 -5.72 -16.85 -9.81
C ARG A 47 -5.06 -16.47 -8.48
N LEU A 48 -4.76 -17.45 -7.65
CA LEU A 48 -4.06 -17.23 -6.38
C LEU A 48 -2.63 -16.73 -6.61
N LEU A 49 -1.91 -17.33 -7.56
CA LEU A 49 -0.54 -16.91 -7.89
C LEU A 49 -0.51 -15.48 -8.48
N ALA A 50 -1.43 -15.17 -9.38
CA ALA A 50 -1.58 -13.83 -9.96
C ALA A 50 -1.95 -12.79 -8.88
N GLY A 51 -2.83 -13.14 -7.94
CA GLY A 51 -3.13 -12.31 -6.78
C GLY A 51 -1.93 -12.09 -5.85
N TYR A 52 -1.15 -13.13 -5.60
CA TYR A 52 0.05 -13.06 -4.75
C TYR A 52 1.15 -12.19 -5.37
N LEU A 53 1.37 -12.30 -6.68
CA LEU A 53 2.36 -11.50 -7.41
C LEU A 53 1.88 -10.08 -7.74
N SER A 54 0.60 -9.77 -7.54
CA SER A 54 0.04 -8.43 -7.80
C SER A 54 0.37 -7.46 -6.67
N THR A 55 1.31 -6.55 -6.94
CA THR A 55 1.55 -5.36 -6.13
C THR A 55 0.90 -4.14 -6.75
N ASP A 56 0.82 -3.03 -5.99
CA ASP A 56 0.16 -1.80 -6.44
C ASP A 56 0.73 -1.29 -7.76
N MET A 57 2.06 -1.35 -7.89
CA MET A 57 2.75 -0.86 -9.07
C MET A 57 2.50 -1.78 -10.27
N THR A 58 2.53 -3.10 -10.06
CA THR A 58 2.17 -4.09 -11.10
C THR A 58 0.72 -3.91 -11.57
N TYR A 59 -0.21 -3.67 -10.65
CA TYR A 59 -1.61 -3.38 -10.99
C TYR A 59 -1.78 -2.08 -11.76
N VAL A 60 -1.17 -0.97 -11.32
CA VAL A 60 -1.28 0.34 -12.00
C VAL A 60 -0.70 0.27 -13.41
N LEU A 61 0.46 -0.37 -13.58
CA LEU A 61 1.07 -0.56 -14.90
C LEU A 61 0.20 -1.46 -15.80
N PHE A 62 -0.41 -2.50 -15.22
CA PHE A 62 -1.33 -3.38 -15.94
C PHE A 62 -2.57 -2.63 -16.43
N VAL A 63 -3.26 -1.87 -15.55
CA VAL A 63 -4.48 -1.13 -15.92
C VAL A 63 -4.17 0.02 -16.89
N ARG A 64 -3.02 0.69 -16.76
CA ARG A 64 -2.58 1.70 -17.75
C ARG A 64 -2.30 1.10 -19.13
N ARG A 65 -1.78 -0.13 -19.19
CA ARG A 65 -1.47 -0.81 -20.45
C ARG A 65 -2.69 -1.47 -21.07
N PHE A 66 -3.61 -1.99 -20.25
CA PHE A 66 -4.79 -2.74 -20.66
C PHE A 66 -6.06 -2.17 -20.03
N SER A 67 -6.53 -1.05 -20.57
CA SER A 67 -7.70 -0.33 -20.08
C SER A 67 -9.03 -1.04 -20.33
N GLN A 68 -9.06 -2.05 -21.21
CA GLN A 68 -10.28 -2.81 -21.54
C GLN A 68 -10.11 -4.32 -21.29
N PRO A 69 -11.20 -5.01 -20.90
CA PRO A 69 -11.19 -6.47 -20.77
C PRO A 69 -10.84 -7.15 -22.09
N PRO A 70 -10.11 -8.29 -22.05
CA PRO A 70 -9.65 -8.96 -23.26
C PRO A 70 -10.82 -9.58 -24.05
N VAL A 71 -10.92 -9.24 -25.34
CA VAL A 71 -12.00 -9.70 -26.23
C VAL A 71 -11.64 -11.01 -26.92
N SER A 72 -10.35 -11.24 -27.21
CA SER A 72 -9.85 -12.45 -27.89
C SER A 72 -8.96 -13.33 -27.01
N ALA A 73 -8.86 -14.62 -27.35
CA ALA A 73 -8.02 -15.58 -26.61
C ALA A 73 -6.52 -15.20 -26.62
N GLY A 74 -6.01 -14.67 -27.75
CA GLY A 74 -4.63 -14.17 -27.84
C GLY A 74 -4.36 -12.97 -26.93
N GLN A 75 -5.34 -12.07 -26.76
CA GLN A 75 -5.21 -10.94 -25.84
C GLN A 75 -5.22 -11.38 -24.37
N ARG A 76 -6.01 -12.39 -23.99
CA ARG A 76 -5.98 -12.95 -22.62
C ARG A 76 -4.59 -13.47 -22.28
N GLN A 77 -3.98 -14.21 -23.20
CA GLN A 77 -2.66 -14.78 -22.97
C GLN A 77 -1.57 -13.70 -22.88
N ALA A 78 -1.63 -12.67 -23.73
CA ALA A 78 -0.71 -11.53 -23.66
C ALA A 78 -0.85 -10.73 -22.35
N GLN A 79 -2.08 -10.49 -21.88
CA GLN A 79 -2.34 -9.80 -20.61
C GLN A 79 -1.82 -10.61 -19.42
N LEU A 80 -2.05 -11.92 -19.41
CA LEU A 80 -1.56 -12.81 -18.36
C LEU A 80 -0.04 -12.93 -18.36
N ALA A 81 0.59 -13.03 -19.54
CA ALA A 81 2.04 -13.05 -19.65
C ALA A 81 2.67 -11.74 -19.16
N TYR A 82 2.04 -10.60 -19.47
CA TYR A 82 2.48 -9.30 -18.97
C TYR A 82 2.34 -9.19 -17.45
N LEU A 83 1.20 -9.60 -16.88
CA LEU A 83 0.97 -9.59 -15.44
C LEU A 83 1.95 -10.52 -14.71
N ALA A 84 2.15 -11.73 -15.22
CA ALA A 84 3.06 -12.72 -14.67
C ALA A 84 4.52 -12.25 -14.76
N GLY A 85 4.93 -11.68 -15.90
CA GLY A 85 6.29 -11.15 -16.10
C GLY A 85 6.59 -9.97 -15.18
N ASN A 86 5.69 -8.99 -15.12
CA ASN A 86 5.83 -7.83 -14.25
C ASN A 86 5.83 -8.23 -12.77
N GLY A 87 4.85 -9.05 -12.35
CA GLY A 87 4.75 -9.54 -10.98
C GLY A 87 5.99 -10.36 -10.56
N SER A 88 6.47 -11.26 -11.42
CA SER A 88 7.66 -12.08 -11.14
C SER A 88 8.93 -11.24 -11.06
N LEU A 89 9.12 -10.27 -11.95
CA LEU A 89 10.28 -9.38 -11.91
C LEU A 89 10.29 -8.51 -10.65
N ASN A 90 9.13 -7.95 -10.29
CA ASN A 90 8.97 -7.19 -9.05
C ASN A 90 9.24 -8.06 -7.81
N TRP A 91 8.72 -9.29 -7.80
CA TRP A 91 8.94 -10.24 -6.70
C TRP A 91 10.41 -10.66 -6.59
N LEU A 92 11.06 -10.98 -7.71
CA LEU A 92 12.49 -11.32 -7.74
C LEU A 92 13.34 -10.16 -7.29
N SER A 93 13.08 -8.95 -7.78
CA SER A 93 13.79 -7.73 -7.33
C SER A 93 13.65 -7.56 -5.82
N TRP A 94 12.43 -7.70 -5.28
CA TRP A 94 12.19 -7.63 -3.85
C TRP A 94 12.97 -8.70 -3.06
N GLN A 95 12.92 -9.95 -3.50
CA GLN A 95 13.60 -11.05 -2.83
C GLN A 95 15.12 -10.88 -2.87
N VAL A 96 15.68 -10.52 -4.02
CA VAL A 96 17.12 -10.28 -4.18
C VAL A 96 17.57 -9.15 -3.26
N SER A 97 16.87 -8.01 -3.27
CA SER A 97 17.21 -6.89 -2.37
C SER A 97 17.07 -7.26 -0.88
N SER A 98 16.05 -8.06 -0.51
CA SER A 98 15.85 -8.50 0.87
C SER A 98 16.95 -9.47 1.33
N LEU A 99 17.28 -10.45 0.50
CA LEU A 99 18.33 -11.43 0.78
C LEU A 99 19.71 -10.76 0.83
N LEU A 100 19.99 -9.84 -0.10
CA LEU A 100 21.20 -9.01 -0.05
C LEU A 100 21.27 -8.20 1.24
N GLY A 101 20.16 -7.57 1.65
CA GLY A 101 20.08 -6.84 2.91
C GLY A 101 20.37 -7.72 4.13
N ILE A 102 19.82 -8.93 4.18
CA ILE A 102 20.06 -9.90 5.27
C ILE A 102 21.52 -10.37 5.26
N ALA A 103 22.06 -10.72 4.09
CA ALA A 103 23.43 -11.22 3.96
C ALA A 103 24.48 -10.16 4.32
N LEU A 104 24.19 -8.89 3.99
CA LEU A 104 25.06 -7.75 4.30
C LEU A 104 24.86 -7.23 5.73
N ALA A 105 23.73 -7.51 6.39
CA ALA A 105 23.43 -7.00 7.74
C ALA A 105 24.50 -7.41 8.78
N GLN A 106 25.08 -8.60 8.66
CA GLN A 106 26.13 -9.09 9.56
C GLN A 106 27.49 -8.37 9.37
N TRP A 107 27.70 -7.71 8.23
CA TRP A 107 28.94 -6.99 7.92
C TRP A 107 28.87 -5.52 8.32
N VAL A 108 27.69 -5.01 8.69
CA VAL A 108 27.53 -3.59 9.05
C VAL A 108 27.67 -3.40 10.56
N PRO A 109 28.66 -2.61 11.03
CA PRO A 109 28.80 -2.30 12.44
C PRO A 109 27.57 -1.59 13.01
N ALA A 110 27.12 -1.99 14.19
CA ALA A 110 26.00 -1.33 14.88
C ALA A 110 26.27 0.17 15.17
N SER A 111 27.55 0.57 15.22
CA SER A 111 27.98 1.97 15.39
C SER A 111 27.61 2.87 14.20
N TRP A 112 27.30 2.32 13.02
CA TRP A 112 26.88 3.10 11.85
C TRP A 112 25.44 3.61 11.96
N GLY A 113 24.70 3.23 13.01
CA GLY A 113 23.36 3.77 13.25
C GLY A 113 22.35 3.35 12.18
N LEU A 114 22.47 2.16 11.59
CA LEU A 114 21.51 1.67 10.58
C LEU A 114 20.05 1.68 11.07
N GLY A 115 19.81 1.52 12.37
CA GLY A 115 18.47 1.70 12.95
C GLY A 115 17.91 3.12 12.72
N PHE A 116 18.77 4.15 12.80
CA PHE A 116 18.41 5.53 12.46
C PHE A 116 18.24 5.71 10.95
N ALA A 117 19.09 5.08 10.12
CA ALA A 117 18.93 5.10 8.67
C ALA A 117 17.59 4.48 8.21
N GLY A 118 17.15 3.40 8.86
CA GLY A 118 15.83 2.80 8.62
C GLY A 118 14.68 3.75 8.98
N ILE A 119 14.78 4.48 10.09
CA ILE A 119 13.80 5.51 10.47
C ILE A 119 13.79 6.65 9.43
N LEU A 120 14.96 7.14 9.02
CA LEU A 120 15.06 8.17 7.97
C LEU A 120 14.50 7.69 6.62
N ALA A 121 14.71 6.42 6.26
CA ALA A 121 14.14 5.83 5.06
C ALA A 121 12.60 5.74 5.14
N LEU A 122 12.05 5.37 6.30
CA LEU A 122 10.61 5.39 6.55
C LEU A 122 10.03 6.80 6.51
N ILE A 123 10.75 7.80 7.03
CA ILE A 123 10.37 9.21 6.89
C ILE A 123 10.40 9.64 5.42
N GLY A 124 11.46 9.31 4.69
CA GLY A 124 11.58 9.61 3.26
C GLY A 124 10.46 8.97 2.42
N MET A 125 10.14 7.70 2.69
CA MET A 125 9.00 7.01 2.07
C MET A 125 7.67 7.67 2.42
N SER A 126 7.48 8.08 3.68
CA SER A 126 6.27 8.79 4.11
C SER A 126 6.11 10.14 3.41
N CYS A 127 7.21 10.89 3.27
CA CYS A 127 7.25 12.14 2.51
C CYS A 127 6.94 11.90 1.01
N SER A 128 7.49 10.83 0.42
CA SER A 128 7.19 10.45 -0.97
C SER A 128 5.71 10.07 -1.17
N LEU A 129 5.11 9.39 -0.19
CA LEU A 129 3.68 9.05 -0.21
C LEU A 129 2.76 10.26 0.00
N ALA A 130 3.27 11.38 0.54
CA ALA A 130 2.55 12.63 0.75
C ALA A 130 2.52 13.51 -0.52
N SER A 131 2.17 12.91 -1.66
CA SER A 131 2.25 13.54 -2.97
C SER A 131 1.11 14.50 -3.29
N THR A 132 -0.05 14.39 -2.63
CA THR A 132 -1.22 15.25 -2.85
C THR A 132 -1.44 16.21 -1.69
N THR A 133 -2.01 17.39 -1.96
CA THR A 133 -2.34 18.39 -0.91
C THR A 133 -3.23 17.78 0.18
N MET A 134 -4.20 16.95 -0.18
CA MET A 134 -5.05 16.26 0.78
C MET A 134 -4.27 15.26 1.65
N ARG A 135 -3.32 14.51 1.08
CA ARG A 135 -2.45 13.60 1.85
C ARG A 135 -1.49 14.35 2.78
N ARG A 136 -0.96 15.51 2.35
CA ARG A 136 -0.11 16.37 3.18
C ARG A 136 -0.89 16.95 4.36
N VAL A 137 -2.10 17.45 4.12
CA VAL A 137 -2.99 17.98 5.17
C VAL A 137 -3.40 16.87 6.14
N SER A 138 -3.78 15.70 5.62
CA SER A 138 -4.12 14.53 6.45
C SER A 138 -2.94 14.07 7.31
N ALA A 139 -1.72 14.02 6.75
CA ALA A 139 -0.50 13.69 7.50
C ALA A 139 -0.19 14.74 8.59
N GLY A 140 -0.36 16.02 8.28
CA GLY A 140 -0.19 17.11 9.24
C GLY A 140 -1.18 17.04 10.40
N VAL A 141 -2.46 16.79 10.12
CA VAL A 141 -3.50 16.65 11.16
C VAL A 141 -3.31 15.38 11.98
N ALA A 142 -2.95 14.26 11.36
CA ALA A 142 -2.58 13.05 12.09
C ALA A 142 -1.39 13.29 13.03
N GLY A 143 -0.34 13.98 12.55
CA GLY A 143 0.83 14.33 13.34
C GLY A 143 0.49 15.26 14.52
N ALA A 144 -0.26 16.33 14.25
CA ALA A 144 -0.68 17.27 15.29
C ALA A 144 -1.58 16.62 16.34
N ALA A 145 -2.53 15.78 15.92
CA ALA A 145 -3.39 15.03 16.82
C ALA A 145 -2.60 13.99 17.65
N ALA A 146 -1.61 13.32 17.06
CA ALA A 146 -0.74 12.39 17.77
C ALA A 146 0.11 13.09 18.86
N VAL A 147 0.54 14.33 18.62
CA VAL A 147 1.29 15.15 19.58
C VAL A 147 0.36 15.73 20.65
N ALA A 148 -0.80 16.25 20.27
CA ALA A 148 -1.78 16.79 21.21
C ALA A 148 -2.33 15.73 22.16
N ALA A 149 -2.54 14.51 21.67
CA ALA A 149 -3.00 13.37 22.46
C ALA A 149 -1.87 12.62 23.18
N PHE A 150 -0.62 13.11 23.14
CA PHE A 150 0.56 12.42 23.67
C PHE A 150 0.44 12.05 25.16
N ALA A 151 -0.28 12.87 25.94
CA ALA A 151 -0.49 12.64 27.37
C ALA A 151 -1.46 11.48 27.69
N MET A 152 -2.13 10.88 26.69
CA MET A 152 -3.06 9.78 26.94
C MET A 152 -2.35 8.45 27.25
N PRO A 153 -2.79 7.72 28.29
CA PRO A 153 -2.26 6.39 28.61
C PRO A 153 -2.57 5.39 27.47
N PHE A 154 -1.77 4.33 27.37
CA PHE A 154 -1.87 3.27 26.35
C PHE A 154 -1.63 3.69 24.89
N LYS A 155 -0.95 4.82 24.66
CA LYS A 155 -0.64 5.33 23.30
C LYS A 155 -1.88 5.43 22.39
N LEU A 156 -3.01 5.79 23.00
CA LEU A 156 -4.27 6.15 22.33
C LEU A 156 -4.10 7.31 21.35
N ASN A 157 -3.03 8.08 21.48
CA ASN A 157 -2.66 9.15 20.57
C ASN A 157 -2.63 8.72 19.10
N ILE A 158 -2.28 7.47 18.80
CA ILE A 158 -2.30 6.96 17.42
C ILE A 158 -3.72 6.73 16.91
N VAL A 159 -4.62 6.24 17.76
CA VAL A 159 -6.04 6.03 17.41
C VAL A 159 -6.71 7.38 17.15
N VAL A 160 -6.48 8.35 18.04
CA VAL A 160 -6.97 9.72 17.90
C VAL A 160 -6.43 10.35 16.63
N ALA A 161 -5.14 10.15 16.32
CA ALA A 161 -4.54 10.63 15.08
C ALA A 161 -5.18 10.05 13.82
N ILE A 162 -5.41 8.73 13.79
CA ILE A 162 -6.07 8.07 12.65
C ILE A 162 -7.52 8.55 12.52
N ALA A 163 -8.27 8.60 13.62
CA ALA A 163 -9.66 9.04 13.62
C ALA A 163 -9.80 10.49 13.14
N ALA A 164 -8.94 11.39 13.64
CA ALA A 164 -8.91 12.79 13.21
C ALA A 164 -8.57 12.93 11.72
N ALA A 165 -7.58 12.17 11.23
CA ALA A 165 -7.18 12.22 9.83
C ALA A 165 -8.27 11.68 8.89
N VAL A 166 -8.95 10.60 9.27
CA VAL A 166 -10.06 10.02 8.51
C VAL A 166 -11.27 10.96 8.52
N ALA A 167 -11.65 11.50 9.68
CA ALA A 167 -12.76 12.45 9.79
C ALA A 167 -12.52 13.68 8.92
N LEU A 168 -11.31 14.24 8.95
CA LEU A 168 -10.92 15.36 8.10
C LEU A 168 -11.00 15.01 6.62
N CYS A 169 -10.46 13.86 6.21
CA CYS A 169 -10.52 13.43 4.81
C CYS A 169 -11.98 13.30 4.34
N LEU A 170 -12.85 12.70 5.15
CA LEU A 170 -14.28 12.55 4.82
C LEU A 170 -15.00 13.91 4.75
N MET A 171 -14.64 14.87 5.60
CA MET A 171 -15.23 16.22 5.57
C MET A 171 -14.74 17.06 4.38
N LEU A 172 -13.51 16.83 3.92
CA LEU A 172 -12.93 17.51 2.77
C LEU A 172 -13.24 16.81 1.44
N GLU A 173 -13.84 15.62 1.49
CA GLU A 173 -14.25 14.88 0.30
C GLU A 173 -15.52 15.50 -0.28
N SER A 174 -15.34 16.49 -1.15
CA SER A 174 -16.42 17.00 -1.99
C SER A 174 -16.89 15.90 -2.96
N PRO A 175 -18.20 15.67 -3.14
CA PRO A 175 -18.69 14.74 -4.14
C PRO A 175 -18.10 15.10 -5.51
N ALA A 176 -17.45 14.13 -6.15
CA ALA A 176 -16.91 14.33 -7.49
C ALA A 176 -18.04 14.79 -8.45
N PRO A 177 -17.84 15.84 -9.26
CA PRO A 177 -18.81 16.20 -10.29
C PRO A 177 -18.99 15.02 -11.26
N PRO A 178 -20.21 14.71 -11.70
CA PRO A 178 -20.44 13.62 -12.64
C PRO A 178 -19.65 13.85 -13.93
N ASP A 179 -18.89 12.81 -14.32
CA ASP A 179 -18.03 12.72 -15.51
C ASP A 179 -18.82 13.07 -16.79
N ARG A 180 -18.70 14.33 -17.26
CA ARG A 180 -19.20 14.73 -18.59
C ARG A 180 -18.19 14.25 -19.64
N ARG A 181 -18.32 12.99 -20.06
CA ARG A 181 -17.67 12.54 -21.30
C ARG A 181 -18.45 13.11 -22.50
N PRO A 182 -17.81 13.84 -23.44
CA PRO A 182 -18.41 14.07 -24.74
C PRO A 182 -18.31 12.77 -25.55
N HIS A 183 -19.46 12.22 -25.92
CA HIS A 183 -19.56 11.32 -27.06
C HIS A 183 -19.36 12.16 -28.34
N ALA A 184 -18.28 11.90 -29.06
CA ALA A 184 -18.11 12.27 -30.46
C ALA A 184 -17.30 11.15 -31.13
#